data_AF-A0A651HNI3-F1
#
_entry.id   AF-A0A651HNI3-F1
#
_cell.length_a   1.000
_cell.length_b   1.000
_cell.length_c   1.000
_cell.angle_alpha   90.00
_cell.angle_beta   90.00
_cell.angle_gamma   90.00
#
_symmetry.space_group_name_H-M   'P 1'
#
loop_
_entity.id
_entity.type
_entity.pdbx_description
1 polymer ?
#
loop_
_entity_poly.entity_id
_entity_poly.type
_entity_poly.pdbx_seq_one_letter_code
_entity_poly.pdbx_strand_id
1 'polypeptide(L)'
;MVSTLTAEEELSPERLDERAGDWSLPLGVGPDQLPEVLVQSPPGRFLWLRVEFLGDGDTSPRLARIDVHGPRRSSLRFLPPPFHEVDESARFLDRLLTYFDTVYGEIEETVAAFPGQLDPYAATGEFLEWLGSWFDWRFLAAWPESTRQEMVAHSIRFFRERGTVPGLRRMLQWHSGLREPFPIVVEHFRLRDYAVRRIVPEPDLPGGRLMVGGRPLDPPPSRQAHRFTVIVPSTAASTAQAREQLVRVLSAQKPAHTEAELRVVRPGLRIGCQSSVGVDTWLGDYPSEALGRMTLGAAAQLESPPGRGSRVGSSLLSD
;
A
#
# COMPACT_ATOMS: atom_id res chain seq x y z
N MET A 1 16.65 -3.05 -43.07
CA MET A 1 15.90 -1.99 -43.80
C MET A 1 14.41 -2.21 -43.58
N VAL A 2 13.62 -1.14 -43.58
CA VAL A 2 12.17 -1.19 -43.41
C VAL A 2 11.49 -0.48 -44.59
N SER A 3 10.54 -1.15 -45.21
CA SER A 3 9.65 -0.60 -46.24
C SER A 3 8.19 -0.74 -45.82
N THR A 4 7.37 0.21 -46.24
CA THR A 4 5.95 0.29 -45.87
C THR A 4 5.07 0.31 -47.11
N LEU A 5 3.92 -0.37 -47.03
CA LEU A 5 2.88 -0.36 -48.06
C LEU A 5 1.52 -0.24 -47.36
N THR A 6 0.64 0.59 -47.89
CA THR A 6 -0.74 0.72 -47.40
C THR A 6 -1.72 0.25 -48.47
N ALA A 7 -2.81 -0.37 -48.04
CA ALA A 7 -3.84 -0.90 -48.95
C ALA A 7 -5.24 -0.78 -48.33
N GLU A 8 -6.27 -0.67 -49.17
CA GLU A 8 -7.68 -0.65 -48.72
C GLU A 8 -8.21 -2.06 -48.36
N GLU A 9 -7.60 -3.09 -48.94
CA GLU A 9 -7.94 -4.50 -48.75
C GLU A 9 -6.78 -5.27 -48.15
N GLU A 10 -7.09 -6.38 -47.49
CA GLU A 10 -6.09 -7.31 -47.01
C GLU A 10 -5.46 -8.07 -48.20
N LEU A 11 -4.14 -8.00 -48.34
CA LEU A 11 -3.38 -8.63 -49.41
C LEU A 11 -2.84 -9.99 -48.97
N SER A 12 -2.91 -10.99 -49.86
CA SER A 12 -2.21 -12.26 -49.67
C SER A 12 -0.69 -12.09 -49.94
N PRO A 13 0.17 -13.00 -49.45
CA PRO A 13 1.61 -12.95 -49.71
C PRO A 13 1.97 -12.85 -51.20
N GLU A 14 1.30 -13.63 -52.05
CA GLU A 14 1.48 -13.60 -53.51
C GLU A 14 1.19 -12.22 -54.11
N ARG A 15 0.13 -11.55 -53.63
CA ARG A 15 -0.25 -10.19 -54.06
C ARG A 15 0.71 -9.11 -53.55
N LEU A 16 1.39 -9.34 -52.43
CA LEU A 16 2.42 -8.42 -51.93
C LEU A 16 3.66 -8.42 -52.82
N ASP A 17 4.00 -9.58 -53.40
CA ASP A 17 5.13 -9.72 -54.32
C ASP A 17 4.82 -9.08 -55.68
N GLU A 18 3.58 -9.23 -56.17
CA GLU A 18 3.12 -8.56 -57.40
C GLU A 18 3.15 -7.01 -57.30
N ARG A 19 3.07 -6.47 -56.08
CA ARG A 19 3.10 -5.03 -55.79
C ARG A 19 4.49 -4.50 -55.41
N ALA A 20 5.57 -5.13 -55.85
CA ALA A 20 6.94 -4.74 -55.52
C ALA A 20 7.25 -3.24 -55.77
N GLY A 21 6.62 -2.62 -56.78
CA GLY A 21 6.80 -1.19 -57.11
C GLY A 21 6.02 -0.21 -56.23
N ASP A 22 5.04 -0.68 -55.45
CA ASP A 22 4.18 0.19 -54.62
C ASP A 22 4.77 0.42 -53.22
N TRP A 23 5.80 -0.34 -52.84
CA TRP A 23 6.46 -0.21 -51.55
C TRP A 23 7.20 1.13 -51.45
N SER A 24 7.15 1.74 -50.26
CA SER A 24 7.98 2.91 -49.96
C SER A 24 9.45 2.58 -50.13
N LEU A 25 10.25 3.61 -50.43
CA LEU A 25 11.71 3.49 -50.43
C LEU A 25 12.19 2.87 -49.10
N PRO A 26 13.11 1.89 -49.15
CA PRO A 26 13.61 1.23 -47.95
C PRO A 26 14.36 2.23 -47.09
N LEU A 27 13.99 2.28 -45.81
CA LEU A 27 14.63 3.11 -44.80
C LEU A 27 15.60 2.26 -44.00
N GLY A 28 16.86 2.70 -43.97
CA GLY A 28 17.88 2.10 -43.10
C GLY A 28 17.52 2.36 -41.65
N VAL A 29 17.63 1.33 -40.81
CA VAL A 29 17.58 1.47 -39.35
C VAL A 29 18.84 0.79 -38.84
N GLY A 30 19.85 1.60 -38.53
CA GLY A 30 21.10 1.16 -37.93
C GLY A 30 21.13 1.41 -36.42
N PRO A 31 22.11 0.84 -35.70
CA PRO A 31 22.27 1.05 -34.25
C PRO A 31 22.47 2.52 -33.87
N ASP A 32 23.01 3.35 -34.77
CA ASP A 32 23.24 4.79 -34.56
C ASP A 32 22.14 5.69 -35.17
N GLN A 33 21.06 5.11 -35.70
CA GLN A 33 19.95 5.86 -36.29
C GLN A 33 18.75 5.88 -35.34
N LEU A 34 17.97 6.97 -35.39
CA LEU A 34 16.68 7.03 -34.71
C LEU A 34 15.77 5.94 -35.32
N PRO A 35 15.23 5.01 -34.52
CA PRO A 35 14.45 3.89 -35.02
C PRO A 35 13.03 4.28 -35.46
N GLU A 36 12.72 5.57 -35.56
CA GLU A 36 11.42 6.09 -35.93
C GLU A 36 11.37 6.49 -37.40
N VAL A 37 10.34 5.98 -38.09
CA VAL A 37 10.18 6.15 -39.52
C VAL A 37 8.75 6.58 -39.83
N LEU A 38 8.58 7.71 -40.51
CA LEU A 38 7.26 8.13 -41.00
C LEU A 38 6.83 7.23 -42.16
N VAL A 39 5.65 6.62 -42.04
CA VAL A 39 4.98 5.91 -43.14
C VAL A 39 4.73 6.89 -44.28
N GLN A 40 5.45 6.69 -45.40
CA GLN A 40 5.36 7.56 -46.58
C GLN A 40 4.32 7.08 -47.60
N SER A 41 3.73 5.89 -47.39
CA SER A 41 2.71 5.37 -48.30
C SER A 41 1.39 6.14 -48.14
N PRO A 42 0.55 6.24 -49.19
CA PRO A 42 -0.73 6.94 -49.12
C PRO A 42 -1.66 6.38 -48.03
N PRO A 43 -2.75 7.06 -47.65
CA PRO A 43 -3.73 6.50 -46.71
C PRO A 43 -4.29 5.15 -47.20
N GLY A 44 -4.51 4.23 -46.25
CA GLY A 44 -5.16 2.94 -46.52
C GLY A 44 -5.58 2.26 -45.23
N ARG A 45 -6.49 1.29 -45.31
CA ARG A 45 -7.03 0.54 -44.17
C ARG A 45 -6.02 -0.42 -43.54
N PHE A 46 -5.13 -1.00 -44.33
CA PHE A 46 -4.12 -1.96 -43.90
C PHE A 46 -2.72 -1.37 -44.08
N LEU A 47 -1.85 -1.59 -43.11
CA LEU A 47 -0.42 -1.28 -43.16
C LEU A 47 0.37 -2.59 -43.24
N TRP A 48 1.18 -2.71 -44.27
CA TRP A 48 2.11 -3.81 -44.50
C TRP A 48 3.53 -3.34 -44.25
N LEU A 49 4.28 -4.11 -43.48
CA LEU A 49 5.67 -3.84 -43.13
C LEU A 49 6.55 -4.93 -43.71
N ARG A 50 7.56 -4.53 -44.50
CA ARG A 50 8.64 -5.41 -44.96
C ARG A 50 9.88 -5.04 -44.17
N VAL A 51 10.39 -5.99 -43.39
CA VAL A 51 11.59 -5.82 -42.57
C VAL A 51 12.66 -6.78 -43.10
N GLU A 52 13.73 -6.20 -43.63
CA GLU A 52 14.88 -6.94 -44.12
C GLU A 52 16.02 -6.84 -43.10
N PHE A 53 16.46 -8.00 -42.62
CA PHE A 53 17.56 -8.09 -41.68
C PHE A 53 18.88 -8.29 -42.41
N LEU A 54 19.87 -7.46 -42.09
CA LEU A 54 21.24 -7.61 -42.58
C LEU A 54 22.13 -7.92 -41.36
N GLY A 55 22.87 -9.02 -41.41
CA GLY A 55 23.83 -9.41 -40.38
C GLY A 55 25.27 -9.22 -40.85
N ASP A 56 26.19 -9.04 -39.91
CA ASP A 56 27.64 -9.01 -40.15
C ASP A 56 28.27 -10.42 -40.13
N GLY A 57 27.50 -11.44 -39.74
CA GLY A 57 27.93 -12.84 -39.64
C GLY A 57 28.31 -13.28 -38.22
N ASP A 58 28.57 -12.33 -37.31
CA ASP A 58 28.94 -12.60 -35.92
C ASP A 58 27.76 -12.43 -34.96
N THR A 59 26.85 -11.50 -35.27
CA THR A 59 25.66 -11.24 -34.47
C THR A 59 24.38 -11.44 -35.30
N SER A 60 23.46 -12.26 -34.81
CA SER A 60 22.15 -12.42 -35.44
C SER A 60 21.24 -11.24 -35.09
N PRO A 61 20.72 -10.49 -36.08
CA PRO A 61 19.80 -9.38 -35.84
C PRO A 61 18.49 -9.88 -35.21
N ARG A 62 17.94 -9.11 -34.26
CA ARG A 62 16.69 -9.44 -33.57
C ARG A 62 15.73 -8.26 -33.58
N LEU A 63 14.45 -8.55 -33.81
CA LEU A 63 13.35 -7.60 -33.68
C LEU A 63 12.54 -7.95 -32.44
N ALA A 64 12.60 -7.10 -31.41
CA ALA A 64 11.87 -7.33 -30.16
C ALA A 64 10.45 -6.78 -30.20
N ARG A 65 10.26 -5.59 -30.79
CA ARG A 65 8.99 -4.87 -30.84
C ARG A 65 8.93 -3.97 -32.06
N ILE A 66 7.73 -3.79 -32.59
CA ILE A 66 7.38 -2.73 -33.53
C ILE A 66 6.20 -1.99 -32.91
N ASP A 67 6.35 -0.68 -32.69
CA ASP A 67 5.28 0.19 -32.24
C ASP A 67 4.78 0.99 -33.45
N VAL A 68 3.46 0.94 -33.68
CA VAL A 68 2.82 1.64 -34.80
C VAL A 68 1.87 2.69 -34.23
N HIS A 69 2.22 3.95 -34.40
CA HIS A 69 1.40 5.07 -33.95
C HIS A 69 0.50 5.54 -35.10
N GLY A 70 -0.82 5.38 -34.93
CA GLY A 70 -1.79 5.80 -35.94
C GLY A 70 -3.24 5.68 -35.46
N PRO A 71 -4.20 6.23 -36.24
CA PRO A 71 -4.00 7.01 -37.45
C PRO A 71 -3.38 8.39 -37.13
N ARG A 72 -2.44 8.84 -37.99
CA ARG A 72 -1.80 10.14 -37.79
C ARG A 72 -2.83 11.26 -37.91
N ARG A 73 -2.93 12.05 -36.86
CA ARG A 73 -3.72 13.27 -36.80
C ARG A 73 -2.80 14.45 -37.06
N SER A 74 -2.59 14.78 -38.34
CA SER A 74 -1.72 15.90 -38.73
C SER A 74 -2.17 17.25 -38.18
N SER A 75 -1.23 18.04 -37.65
CA SER A 75 -1.49 19.42 -37.25
C SER A 75 -1.87 20.36 -38.39
N LEU A 76 -1.67 19.95 -39.65
CA LEU A 76 -2.09 20.73 -40.83
C LEU A 76 -3.59 21.06 -40.78
N ARG A 77 -4.41 20.19 -40.15
CA ARG A 77 -5.86 20.39 -39.96
C ARG A 77 -6.22 21.64 -39.14
N PHE A 78 -5.28 22.14 -38.34
CA PHE A 78 -5.48 23.32 -37.50
C PHE A 78 -5.03 24.61 -38.18
N LEU A 79 -4.35 24.51 -39.33
CA LEU A 79 -3.92 25.68 -40.09
C LEU A 79 -5.04 26.19 -41.00
N PRO A 80 -5.06 27.49 -41.37
CA PRO A 80 -6.03 28.02 -42.32
C PRO A 80 -5.93 27.41 -43.73
N PRO A 81 -7.01 27.47 -44.55
CA PRO A 81 -7.05 26.93 -45.90
C PRO A 81 -5.87 27.27 -46.83
N PRO A 82 -5.33 28.51 -46.84
CA PRO A 82 -4.21 28.87 -47.71
C PRO A 82 -2.95 28.01 -47.55
N PHE A 83 -2.79 27.31 -46.43
CA PHE A 83 -1.64 26.42 -46.17
C PHE A 83 -1.78 25.03 -46.79
N HIS A 84 -2.95 24.68 -47.32
CA HIS A 84 -3.21 23.36 -47.92
C HIS A 84 -4.08 23.41 -49.19
N GLU A 85 -4.27 24.59 -49.78
CA GLU A 85 -4.91 24.75 -51.10
C GLU A 85 -4.06 24.15 -52.24
N VAL A 86 -2.73 24.23 -52.14
CA VAL A 86 -1.79 23.72 -53.14
C VAL A 86 -1.21 22.40 -52.66
N ASP A 87 -1.54 21.31 -53.35
CA ASP A 87 -1.15 19.93 -53.00
C ASP A 87 0.34 19.75 -52.70
N GLU A 88 1.22 20.33 -53.51
CA GLU A 88 2.67 20.18 -53.33
C GLU A 88 3.16 20.82 -52.03
N SER A 89 2.73 22.07 -51.78
CA SER A 89 3.04 22.80 -50.55
C SER A 89 2.40 22.15 -49.33
N ALA A 90 1.17 21.64 -49.47
CA ALA A 90 0.46 20.92 -48.43
C ALA A 90 1.21 19.65 -48.00
N ARG A 91 1.67 18.83 -48.97
CA ARG A 91 2.44 17.60 -48.68
C ARG A 91 3.78 17.90 -48.03
N PHE A 92 4.48 18.94 -48.49
CA PHE A 92 5.73 19.35 -47.86
C PHE A 92 5.50 19.80 -46.40
N LEU A 93 4.53 20.69 -46.19
CA LEU A 93 4.21 21.21 -44.86
C LEU A 93 3.70 20.10 -43.94
N ASP A 94 2.87 19.19 -44.43
CA ASP A 94 2.40 18.04 -43.67
C ASP A 94 3.57 17.16 -43.17
N ARG A 95 4.55 16.88 -44.04
CA ARG A 95 5.77 16.14 -43.66
C ARG A 95 6.64 16.92 -42.69
N LEU A 96 6.78 18.23 -42.86
CA LEU A 96 7.50 19.10 -41.92
C LEU A 96 6.85 19.09 -40.53
N LEU A 97 5.52 19.19 -40.50
CA LEU A 97 4.73 19.16 -39.27
C LEU A 97 4.79 17.83 -38.55
N THR A 98 5.11 16.73 -39.24
CA THR A 98 5.28 15.41 -38.61
C THR A 98 6.27 15.45 -37.45
N TYR A 99 7.39 16.18 -37.59
CA TYR A 99 8.38 16.28 -36.52
C TYR A 99 7.76 16.83 -35.23
N PHE A 100 6.92 17.86 -35.36
CA PHE A 100 6.22 18.45 -34.23
C PHE A 100 5.09 17.55 -33.72
N ASP A 101 4.32 16.95 -34.64
CA ASP A 101 3.24 16.02 -34.31
C ASP A 101 3.74 14.84 -33.46
N THR A 102 4.93 14.31 -33.76
CA THR A 102 5.55 13.23 -32.96
C THR A 102 5.84 13.71 -31.54
N VAL A 103 6.51 14.86 -31.38
CA VAL A 103 6.83 15.42 -30.06
C VAL A 103 5.55 15.70 -29.25
N TYR A 104 4.50 16.24 -29.88
CA TYR A 104 3.22 16.44 -29.21
C TYR A 104 2.54 15.11 -28.87
N GLY A 105 2.62 14.12 -29.74
CA GLY A 105 2.09 12.77 -29.49
C GLY A 105 2.72 12.13 -28.25
N GLU A 106 4.04 12.21 -28.08
CA GLU A 106 4.72 11.71 -26.88
C GLU A 106 4.27 12.42 -25.59
N ILE A 107 4.07 13.74 -25.67
CA ILE A 107 3.54 14.53 -24.55
C ILE A 107 2.10 14.10 -24.25
N GLU A 108 1.26 13.93 -25.26
CA GLU A 108 -0.13 13.47 -25.12
C GLU A 108 -0.18 12.07 -24.51
N GLU A 109 0.67 11.14 -24.94
CA GLU A 109 0.76 9.79 -24.37
C GLU A 109 1.20 9.83 -22.90
N THR A 110 2.17 10.68 -22.56
CA THR A 110 2.61 10.90 -21.18
C THR A 110 1.47 11.42 -20.31
N VAL A 111 0.74 12.42 -20.81
CA VAL A 111 -0.42 13.01 -20.13
C VAL A 111 -1.56 11.99 -20.01
N ALA A 112 -1.80 11.18 -21.04
CA ALA A 112 -2.83 10.15 -21.04
C ALA A 112 -2.51 9.00 -20.07
N ALA A 113 -1.22 8.69 -19.86
CA ALA A 113 -0.77 7.71 -18.89
C ALA A 113 -0.79 8.22 -17.44
N PHE A 114 -0.72 9.55 -17.24
CA PHE A 114 -0.62 10.16 -15.91
C PHE A 114 -1.74 9.77 -14.93
N PRO A 115 -3.04 9.72 -15.31
CA PRO A 115 -4.10 9.28 -14.39
C PRO A 115 -3.87 7.88 -13.81
N GLY A 116 -3.22 6.97 -14.56
CA GLY A 116 -2.88 5.64 -14.07
C GLY A 116 -1.82 5.66 -12.97
N GLN A 117 -0.96 6.70 -12.94
CA GLN A 117 0.03 6.88 -11.88
C GLN A 117 -0.60 7.39 -10.58
N LEU A 118 -1.79 8.02 -10.65
CA LEU A 118 -2.50 8.51 -9.46
C LEU A 118 -3.14 7.39 -8.64
N ASP A 119 -3.14 6.14 -9.11
CA ASP A 119 -3.55 4.99 -8.31
C ASP A 119 -2.54 4.79 -7.15
N PRO A 120 -2.98 4.93 -5.88
CA PRO A 120 -2.09 4.75 -4.73
C PRO A 120 -1.43 3.38 -4.67
N TYR A 121 -2.03 2.34 -5.26
CA TYR A 121 -1.47 0.99 -5.29
C TYR A 121 -0.46 0.79 -6.43
N ALA A 122 -0.48 1.64 -7.45
CA ALA A 122 0.51 1.65 -8.52
C ALA A 122 1.70 2.59 -8.20
N ALA A 123 1.47 3.62 -7.40
CA ALA A 123 2.49 4.55 -6.94
C ALA A 123 3.52 3.89 -6.00
N THR A 124 4.81 4.17 -6.24
CA THR A 124 5.94 3.65 -5.44
C THR A 124 6.95 4.76 -5.13
N GLY A 125 7.79 4.55 -4.13
CA GLY A 125 8.92 5.44 -3.81
C GLY A 125 8.55 6.92 -3.65
N GLU A 126 9.31 7.80 -4.29
CA GLU A 126 9.15 9.26 -4.20
C GLU A 126 7.78 9.75 -4.72
N PHE A 127 7.24 9.11 -5.76
CA PHE A 127 5.93 9.50 -6.28
C PHE A 127 4.81 9.24 -5.26
N LEU A 128 4.89 8.12 -4.52
CA LEU A 128 3.96 7.85 -3.43
C LEU A 128 4.11 8.86 -2.28
N GLU A 129 5.33 9.29 -1.97
CA GLU A 129 5.58 10.34 -0.97
C GLU A 129 4.98 11.69 -1.41
N TRP A 130 5.16 12.05 -2.68
CA TRP A 130 4.56 13.24 -3.27
C TRP A 130 3.03 13.16 -3.26
N LEU A 131 2.44 12.03 -3.66
CA LEU A 131 0.99 11.83 -3.63
C LEU A 131 0.45 11.88 -2.20
N GLY A 132 1.18 11.33 -1.22
CA GLY A 132 0.86 11.44 0.19
C GLY A 132 0.84 12.89 0.70
N SER A 133 1.73 13.74 0.18
CA SER A 133 1.79 15.16 0.57
C SER A 133 0.50 15.93 0.26
N TRP A 134 -0.25 15.52 -0.78
CA TRP A 134 -1.55 16.12 -1.12
C TRP A 134 -2.58 15.94 0.00
N PHE A 135 -2.40 14.92 0.83
CA PHE A 135 -3.27 14.56 1.94
C PHE A 135 -2.65 14.90 3.31
N ASP A 136 -1.61 15.74 3.35
CA ASP A 136 -0.88 16.08 4.59
C ASP A 136 -0.28 14.84 5.29
N TRP A 137 0.05 13.79 4.52
CA TRP A 137 0.75 12.64 5.06
C TRP A 137 2.24 12.91 5.17
N ARG A 138 2.78 12.63 6.36
CA ARG A 138 4.23 12.54 6.60
C ARG A 138 4.55 11.11 7.01
N PHE A 139 5.03 10.31 6.05
CA PHE A 139 5.31 8.91 6.30
C PHE A 139 6.54 8.76 7.20
N LEU A 140 6.43 7.86 8.18
CA LEU A 140 7.58 7.44 8.96
C LEU A 140 8.42 6.48 8.13
N ALA A 141 9.75 6.58 8.21
CA ALA A 141 10.66 5.67 7.51
C ALA A 141 10.41 4.19 7.86
N ALA A 142 9.93 3.91 9.07
CA ALA A 142 9.59 2.57 9.53
C ALA A 142 8.33 1.98 8.88
N TRP A 143 7.52 2.77 8.17
CA TRP A 143 6.30 2.27 7.53
C TRP A 143 6.62 1.57 6.20
N PRO A 144 6.20 0.30 6.04
CA PRO A 144 6.27 -0.40 4.77
C PRO A 144 5.55 0.38 3.68
N GLU A 145 6.02 0.24 2.44
CA GLU A 145 5.40 0.92 1.29
C GLU A 145 3.92 0.56 1.16
N SER A 146 3.56 -0.72 1.33
CA SER A 146 2.15 -1.16 1.33
C SER A 146 1.28 -0.44 2.35
N THR A 147 1.81 -0.14 3.55
CA THR A 147 1.09 0.67 4.55
C THR A 147 0.92 2.10 4.08
N ARG A 148 1.94 2.70 3.46
CA ARG A 148 1.85 4.07 2.91
C ARG A 148 0.80 4.14 1.79
N GLN A 149 0.76 3.15 0.90
CA GLN A 149 -0.24 3.02 -0.16
C GLN A 149 -1.66 2.94 0.44
N GLU A 150 -1.85 2.06 1.43
CA GLU A 150 -3.12 1.93 2.16
C GLU A 150 -3.57 3.23 2.82
N MET A 151 -2.63 3.97 3.41
CA MET A 151 -2.91 5.28 4.02
C MET A 151 -3.38 6.30 2.98
N VAL A 152 -2.71 6.38 1.83
CA VAL A 152 -3.09 7.28 0.74
C VAL A 152 -4.47 6.89 0.19
N ALA A 153 -4.68 5.61 -0.14
CA ALA A 153 -5.94 5.10 -0.67
C ALA A 153 -7.13 5.38 0.25
N HIS A 154 -6.92 5.31 1.58
CA HIS A 154 -7.98 5.51 2.56
C HIS A 154 -8.01 6.90 3.19
N SER A 155 -7.23 7.87 2.69
CA SER A 155 -7.06 9.20 3.28
C SER A 155 -8.39 9.90 3.59
N ILE A 156 -9.27 10.02 2.58
CA ILE A 156 -10.55 10.73 2.71
C ILE A 156 -11.45 10.09 3.76
N ARG A 157 -11.53 8.75 3.77
CA ARG A 157 -12.30 8.02 4.78
C ARG A 157 -11.70 8.21 6.17
N PHE A 158 -10.38 8.11 6.29
CA PHE A 158 -9.68 8.29 7.56
C PHE A 158 -9.91 9.69 8.15
N PHE A 159 -9.82 10.75 7.34
CA PHE A 159 -10.03 12.11 7.84
C PHE A 159 -11.44 12.37 8.35
N ARG A 160 -12.45 11.68 7.81
CA ARG A 160 -13.82 11.70 8.36
C ARG A 160 -13.95 10.97 9.70
N GLU A 161 -13.10 9.96 9.92
CA GLU A 161 -13.06 9.17 11.16
C GLU A 161 -12.07 9.76 12.19
N ARG A 162 -11.36 10.85 11.87
CA ARG A 162 -10.35 11.43 12.76
C ARG A 162 -10.96 11.92 14.07
N GLY A 163 -10.30 11.64 15.18
CA GLY A 163 -10.80 11.96 16.52
C GLY A 163 -11.89 10.99 17.03
N THR A 164 -12.23 9.94 16.28
CA THR A 164 -13.12 8.85 16.73
C THR A 164 -12.31 7.62 17.13
N VAL A 165 -12.95 6.69 17.87
CA VAL A 165 -12.33 5.40 18.23
C VAL A 165 -11.94 4.58 16.97
N PRO A 166 -12.79 4.44 15.93
CA PRO A 166 -12.38 3.78 14.69
C PRO A 166 -11.17 4.41 14.00
N GLY A 167 -11.12 5.74 13.90
CA GLY A 167 -9.99 6.44 13.29
C GLY A 167 -8.69 6.24 14.08
N LEU A 168 -8.76 6.37 15.42
CA LEU A 168 -7.61 6.11 16.28
C LEU A 168 -7.11 4.65 16.14
N ARG A 169 -8.03 3.69 16.14
CA ARG A 169 -7.70 2.27 15.96
C ARG A 169 -6.97 2.05 14.63
N ARG A 170 -7.51 2.60 13.53
CA ARG A 170 -6.93 2.46 12.20
C ARG A 170 -5.51 3.01 12.10
N MET A 171 -5.27 4.22 12.64
CA MET A 171 -3.93 4.80 12.62
C MET A 171 -2.93 3.94 13.40
N LEU A 172 -3.33 3.43 14.56
CA LEU A 172 -2.48 2.55 15.35
C LEU A 172 -2.24 1.21 14.65
N GLN A 173 -3.24 0.64 13.98
CA GLN A 173 -3.10 -0.57 13.15
C GLN A 173 -2.09 -0.37 12.02
N TRP A 174 -2.17 0.74 11.27
CA TRP A 174 -1.19 1.07 10.25
C TRP A 174 0.22 1.19 10.83
N HIS A 175 0.36 1.83 11.99
CA HIS A 175 1.67 2.02 12.60
C HIS A 175 2.30 0.73 13.15
N SER A 176 1.52 -0.13 13.80
CA SER A 176 2.06 -1.33 14.47
C SER A 176 1.80 -2.65 13.75
N GLY A 177 1.13 -2.63 12.60
CA GLY A 177 0.73 -3.84 11.87
C GLY A 177 -0.32 -4.69 12.60
N LEU A 178 -1.00 -4.13 13.60
CA LEU A 178 -2.03 -4.84 14.35
C LEU A 178 -3.26 -5.05 13.47
N ARG A 179 -3.97 -6.16 13.71
CA ARG A 179 -5.24 -6.47 13.07
C ARG A 179 -6.36 -6.46 14.10
N GLU A 180 -7.60 -6.35 13.63
CA GLU A 180 -8.77 -6.50 14.48
C GLU A 180 -8.68 -7.80 15.31
N PRO A 181 -9.05 -7.77 16.61
CA PRO A 181 -9.73 -6.67 17.32
C PRO A 181 -8.78 -5.59 17.89
N PHE A 182 -7.49 -5.61 17.57
CA PHE A 182 -6.49 -4.72 18.15
C PHE A 182 -6.25 -3.44 17.33
N PRO A 183 -5.87 -2.33 17.98
CA PRO A 183 -5.84 -2.12 19.42
C PRO A 183 -7.23 -1.97 20.05
N ILE A 184 -7.31 -2.31 21.33
CA ILE A 184 -8.53 -2.20 22.11
C ILE A 184 -8.55 -0.85 22.79
N VAL A 185 -9.66 -0.12 22.68
CA VAL A 185 -9.82 1.20 23.28
C VAL A 185 -10.91 1.10 24.32
N VAL A 186 -10.55 1.38 25.58
CA VAL A 186 -11.48 1.40 26.70
C VAL A 186 -11.72 2.84 27.12
N GLU A 187 -12.93 3.33 26.85
CA GLU A 187 -13.37 4.66 27.28
C GLU A 187 -13.82 4.61 28.75
N HIS A 188 -13.16 5.39 29.61
CA HIS A 188 -13.35 5.26 31.07
C HIS A 188 -14.74 5.67 31.54
N PHE A 189 -15.42 6.59 30.84
CA PHE A 189 -16.80 6.97 31.19
C PHE A 189 -17.78 5.80 31.08
N ARG A 190 -17.49 4.79 30.25
CA ARG A 190 -18.32 3.56 30.15
C ARG A 190 -18.16 2.64 31.37
N LEU A 191 -17.15 2.89 32.20
CA LEU A 191 -16.89 2.14 33.43
C LEU A 191 -17.64 2.70 34.65
N ARG A 192 -18.35 3.85 34.52
CA ARG A 192 -19.06 4.52 35.62
C ARG A 192 -19.97 3.59 36.42
N ASP A 193 -20.68 2.69 35.73
CA ASP A 193 -21.62 1.74 36.34
C ASP A 193 -21.03 0.33 36.47
N TYR A 194 -19.78 0.11 36.06
CA TYR A 194 -19.17 -1.22 36.01
C TYR A 194 -19.14 -1.88 37.40
N ALA A 195 -18.81 -1.11 38.43
CA ALA A 195 -18.82 -1.57 39.82
C ALA A 195 -20.23 -1.88 40.35
N VAL A 196 -21.26 -1.18 39.85
CA VAL A 196 -22.65 -1.28 40.33
C VAL A 196 -23.39 -2.48 39.70
N ARG A 197 -23.04 -2.87 38.46
CA ARG A 197 -23.68 -3.96 37.70
C ARG A 197 -23.12 -5.36 37.99
N ARG A 198 -22.30 -5.54 39.05
CA ARG A 198 -21.74 -6.86 39.37
C ARG A 198 -22.84 -7.79 39.89
N ILE A 199 -22.91 -8.98 39.30
CA ILE A 199 -23.85 -10.05 39.70
C ILE A 199 -23.48 -10.64 41.08
N VAL A 200 -22.21 -10.50 41.51
CA VAL A 200 -21.72 -11.00 42.79
C VAL A 200 -21.18 -9.82 43.63
N PRO A 201 -21.84 -9.47 44.75
CA PRO A 201 -21.29 -8.56 45.74
C PRO A 201 -20.40 -9.37 46.70
N GLU A 202 -19.15 -9.66 46.32
CA GLU A 202 -18.20 -10.33 47.22
C GLU A 202 -17.05 -9.41 47.65
N PRO A 203 -16.73 -9.35 48.96
CA PRO A 203 -15.67 -8.53 49.53
C PRO A 203 -14.24 -9.10 49.36
N ASP A 204 -14.08 -10.34 48.90
CA ASP A 204 -12.80 -11.07 48.97
C ASP A 204 -11.95 -11.07 47.69
N LEU A 205 -12.36 -10.37 46.63
CA LEU A 205 -11.44 -10.06 45.52
C LEU A 205 -10.54 -8.89 45.94
N PRO A 206 -9.20 -9.03 45.93
CA PRO A 206 -8.31 -7.94 46.26
C PRO A 206 -8.55 -6.75 45.32
N GLY A 207 -9.24 -5.71 45.81
CA GLY A 207 -9.21 -4.37 45.26
C GLY A 207 -10.49 -3.81 44.64
N GLY A 208 -11.59 -4.56 44.45
CA GLY A 208 -12.86 -4.01 43.95
C GLY A 208 -12.78 -3.22 42.63
N ARG A 209 -11.68 -3.36 41.89
CA ARG A 209 -11.30 -2.55 40.72
C ARG A 209 -11.15 -3.43 39.49
N LEU A 210 -11.55 -2.93 38.33
CA LEU A 210 -11.25 -3.54 37.04
C LEU A 210 -9.73 -3.54 36.84
N MET A 211 -9.14 -4.72 36.73
CA MET A 211 -7.71 -4.89 36.43
C MET A 211 -7.53 -5.22 34.96
N VAL A 212 -6.54 -4.59 34.33
CA VAL A 212 -6.08 -4.93 32.98
C VAL A 212 -4.55 -4.96 32.98
N GLY A 213 -3.97 -6.10 32.60
CA GLY A 213 -2.52 -6.27 32.55
C GLY A 213 -1.84 -6.19 33.93
N GLY A 214 -2.58 -6.48 35.00
CA GLY A 214 -2.11 -6.38 36.39
C GLY A 214 -2.09 -4.98 36.99
N ARG A 215 -2.71 -4.00 36.31
CA ARG A 215 -2.87 -2.63 36.81
C ARG A 215 -4.35 -2.26 36.85
N PRO A 216 -4.80 -1.44 37.81
CA PRO A 216 -6.18 -0.96 37.82
C PRO A 216 -6.45 -0.12 36.56
N LEU A 217 -7.66 -0.26 36.01
CA LEU A 217 -8.20 0.51 34.89
C LEU A 217 -9.30 1.48 35.36
N ASP A 218 -9.47 1.64 36.68
CA ASP A 218 -10.48 2.51 37.28
C ASP A 218 -9.85 3.83 37.76
N PRO A 219 -9.87 4.90 36.96
CA PRO A 219 -9.69 6.23 37.54
C PRO A 219 -10.89 6.58 38.43
N PRO A 220 -10.69 7.44 39.45
CA PRO A 220 -11.79 7.85 40.33
C PRO A 220 -12.94 8.46 39.51
N PRO A 221 -14.21 8.35 39.96
CA PRO A 221 -15.38 8.80 39.20
C PRO A 221 -15.28 10.25 38.69
N SER A 222 -14.66 11.14 39.49
CA SER A 222 -14.41 12.54 39.16
C SER A 222 -13.43 12.75 37.99
N ARG A 223 -12.70 11.72 37.56
CA ARG A 223 -11.69 11.76 36.49
C ARG A 223 -12.00 10.85 35.30
N GLN A 224 -13.16 10.19 35.25
CA GLN A 224 -13.48 9.25 34.16
C GLN A 224 -13.89 9.95 32.85
N ALA A 225 -14.31 11.22 32.90
CA ALA A 225 -14.66 11.98 31.71
C ALA A 225 -13.43 12.26 30.83
N HIS A 226 -13.59 12.18 29.51
CA HIS A 226 -12.55 12.49 28.52
C HIS A 226 -11.25 11.68 28.69
N ARG A 227 -11.32 10.49 29.29
CA ARG A 227 -10.19 9.59 29.43
C ARG A 227 -10.45 8.24 28.78
N PHE A 228 -9.41 7.69 28.18
CA PHE A 228 -9.44 6.35 27.66
C PHE A 228 -8.07 5.68 27.76
N THR A 229 -8.07 4.35 27.79
CA THR A 229 -6.85 3.55 27.71
C THR A 229 -6.85 2.78 26.41
N VAL A 230 -5.73 2.85 25.69
CA VAL A 230 -5.45 2.03 24.51
C VAL A 230 -4.61 0.86 24.94
N ILE A 231 -5.11 -0.35 24.70
CA ILE A 231 -4.48 -1.60 25.08
C ILE A 231 -3.90 -2.24 23.82
N VAL A 232 -2.60 -2.52 23.87
CA VAL A 232 -1.84 -3.13 22.78
C VAL A 232 -1.07 -4.35 23.27
N PRO A 233 -0.84 -5.35 22.40
CA PRO A 233 0.02 -6.46 22.74
C PRO A 233 1.48 -6.05 22.84
N SER A 234 2.24 -6.76 23.68
CA SER A 234 3.67 -6.55 23.84
C SER A 234 4.46 -6.74 22.54
N THR A 235 3.92 -7.48 21.57
CA THR A 235 4.50 -7.62 20.23
C THR A 235 4.51 -6.30 19.45
N ALA A 236 3.50 -5.45 19.63
CA ALA A 236 3.44 -4.12 19.00
C ALA A 236 4.36 -3.09 19.69
N ALA A 237 4.83 -3.38 20.91
CA ALA A 237 5.69 -2.53 21.71
C ALA A 237 6.92 -3.30 22.22
N SER A 238 7.53 -4.10 21.34
CA SER A 238 8.62 -5.02 21.66
C SER A 238 9.90 -4.31 22.10
N THR A 239 10.13 -3.09 21.61
CA THR A 239 11.26 -2.22 21.98
C THR A 239 10.77 -0.92 22.62
N ALA A 240 11.64 -0.27 23.40
CA ALA A 240 11.35 1.05 23.97
C ALA A 240 11.03 2.09 22.86
N GLN A 241 11.75 2.03 21.74
CA GLN A 241 11.51 2.88 20.57
C GLN A 241 10.14 2.62 19.95
N ALA A 242 9.75 1.36 19.73
CA ALA A 242 8.43 1.02 19.18
C ALA A 242 7.30 1.52 20.10
N ARG A 243 7.47 1.36 21.42
CA ARG A 243 6.53 1.90 22.41
C ARG A 243 6.43 3.43 22.33
N GLU A 244 7.56 4.12 22.25
CA GLU A 244 7.58 5.58 22.18
C GLU A 244 6.90 6.09 20.90
N GLN A 245 7.13 5.43 19.78
CA GLN A 245 6.48 5.76 18.51
C GLN A 245 4.95 5.58 18.59
N LEU A 246 4.47 4.48 19.19
CA LEU A 246 3.04 4.30 19.47
C LEU A 246 2.46 5.42 20.34
N VAL A 247 3.18 5.85 21.38
CA VAL A 247 2.76 6.97 22.23
C VAL A 247 2.71 8.28 21.43
N ARG A 248 3.69 8.54 20.55
CA ARG A 248 3.69 9.72 19.68
C ARG A 248 2.50 9.71 18.74
N VAL A 249 2.23 8.59 18.08
CA VAL A 249 1.07 8.42 17.18
C VAL A 249 -0.24 8.60 17.94
N LEU A 250 -0.39 7.95 19.10
CA LEU A 250 -1.56 8.11 19.97
C LEU A 250 -1.77 9.58 20.36
N SER A 251 -0.69 10.28 20.73
CA SER A 251 -0.75 11.68 21.14
C SER A 251 -1.11 12.61 19.99
N ALA A 252 -0.68 12.31 18.76
CA ALA A 252 -1.01 13.08 17.57
C ALA A 252 -2.46 12.87 17.07
N GLN A 253 -3.07 11.73 17.40
CA GLN A 253 -4.42 11.38 16.94
C GLN A 253 -5.51 11.55 17.98
N LYS A 254 -5.18 11.59 19.28
CA LYS A 254 -6.19 11.80 20.33
C LYS A 254 -6.86 13.17 20.16
N PRO A 255 -8.18 13.29 20.41
CA PRO A 255 -8.82 14.59 20.50
C PRO A 255 -8.14 15.48 21.55
N ALA A 256 -8.02 16.79 21.27
CA ALA A 256 -7.26 17.72 22.12
C ALA A 256 -7.72 17.72 23.59
N HIS A 257 -9.03 17.60 23.83
CA HIS A 257 -9.65 17.63 25.15
C HIS A 257 -9.57 16.29 25.92
N THR A 258 -8.95 15.25 25.35
CA THR A 258 -8.89 13.90 25.94
C THR A 258 -7.51 13.56 26.48
N GLU A 259 -7.48 12.72 27.52
CA GLU A 259 -6.26 12.08 28.03
C GLU A 259 -6.25 10.60 27.69
N ALA A 260 -5.13 10.13 27.15
CA ALA A 260 -4.96 8.77 26.66
C ALA A 260 -3.79 8.09 27.37
N GLU A 261 -4.01 6.87 27.87
CA GLU A 261 -2.95 6.01 28.41
C GLU A 261 -2.69 4.85 27.43
N LEU A 262 -1.43 4.58 27.08
CA LEU A 262 -1.05 3.36 26.37
C LEU A 262 -0.70 2.26 27.38
N ARG A 263 -1.43 1.14 27.32
CA ARG A 263 -1.22 -0.03 28.17
C ARG A 263 -0.76 -1.22 27.34
N VAL A 264 0.46 -1.66 27.60
CA VAL A 264 1.05 -2.84 26.95
C VAL A 264 0.74 -4.06 27.80
N VAL A 265 0.17 -5.10 27.18
CA VAL A 265 -0.19 -6.36 27.83
C VAL A 265 0.59 -7.51 27.20
N ARG A 266 1.06 -8.44 28.03
CA ARG A 266 1.70 -9.68 27.56
C ARG A 266 0.64 -10.77 27.37
N PRO A 267 0.82 -11.69 26.39
CA PRO A 267 -0.01 -12.89 26.30
C PRO A 267 -0.02 -13.68 27.62
N GLY A 268 -1.14 -14.33 27.91
CA GLY A 268 -1.35 -15.14 29.10
C GLY A 268 -2.77 -15.04 29.67
N LEU A 269 -3.10 -15.97 30.55
CA LEU A 269 -4.27 -15.95 31.42
C LEU A 269 -3.79 -15.78 32.86
N ARG A 270 -4.38 -14.84 33.61
CA ARG A 270 -4.08 -14.69 35.04
C ARG A 270 -5.24 -15.21 35.89
N ILE A 271 -4.94 -16.09 36.83
CA ILE A 271 -5.90 -16.70 37.76
C ILE A 271 -5.72 -16.02 39.12
N GLY A 272 -6.82 -15.78 39.85
CA GLY A 272 -6.80 -15.13 41.17
C GLY A 272 -6.65 -13.60 41.14
N CYS A 273 -6.47 -13.01 39.95
CA CYS A 273 -6.68 -11.60 39.69
C CYS A 273 -7.65 -11.46 38.51
N GLN A 274 -8.39 -10.34 38.46
CA GLN A 274 -9.38 -10.13 37.41
C GLN A 274 -8.72 -10.16 36.02
N SER A 275 -9.24 -11.03 35.14
CA SER A 275 -8.84 -11.18 33.74
C SER A 275 -10.06 -11.00 32.84
N SER A 276 -9.91 -10.26 31.74
CA SER A 276 -10.99 -9.90 30.80
C SER A 276 -10.75 -10.54 29.43
N VAL A 277 -11.66 -11.42 29.01
CA VAL A 277 -11.59 -12.12 27.72
C VAL A 277 -11.60 -11.11 26.58
N GLY A 278 -10.68 -11.28 25.64
CA GLY A 278 -10.54 -10.39 24.49
C GLY A 278 -9.90 -9.04 24.83
N VAL A 279 -9.48 -8.78 26.07
CA VAL A 279 -8.79 -7.55 26.50
C VAL A 279 -7.38 -7.82 26.97
N ASP A 280 -7.21 -8.63 28.01
CA ASP A 280 -5.90 -9.01 28.57
C ASP A 280 -5.71 -10.51 28.79
N THR A 281 -6.70 -11.32 28.40
CA THR A 281 -6.57 -12.77 28.27
C THR A 281 -6.29 -13.13 26.81
N TRP A 282 -5.04 -13.48 26.50
CA TRP A 282 -4.66 -13.93 25.15
C TRP A 282 -3.89 -15.24 25.20
N LEU A 283 -4.20 -16.12 24.25
CA LEU A 283 -3.45 -17.35 24.04
C LEU A 283 -2.26 -17.05 23.12
N GLY A 284 -1.07 -17.46 23.54
CA GLY A 284 0.18 -17.31 22.80
C GLY A 284 1.26 -18.14 23.46
N ASP A 285 2.49 -18.07 22.95
CA ASP A 285 3.62 -18.73 23.60
C ASP A 285 3.81 -18.15 25.01
N TYR A 286 3.69 -19.04 26.00
CA TYR A 286 3.87 -18.66 27.38
C TYR A 286 5.38 -18.46 27.65
N PRO A 287 5.77 -17.38 28.37
CA PRO A 287 7.14 -17.26 28.81
C PRO A 287 7.48 -18.45 29.71
N SER A 288 8.45 -19.27 29.28
CA SER A 288 9.08 -20.28 30.11
C SER A 288 10.37 -19.73 30.70
N GLU A 289 10.59 -20.00 31.98
CA GLU A 289 11.83 -19.72 32.70
C GLU A 289 12.21 -20.96 33.50
N ALA A 290 13.50 -21.08 33.84
CA ALA A 290 13.97 -22.15 34.70
C ALA A 290 13.30 -22.09 36.09
N LEU A 291 12.98 -23.26 36.65
CA LEU A 291 12.47 -23.42 38.02
C LEU A 291 13.34 -22.62 39.01
N GLY A 292 12.71 -21.76 39.82
CA GLY A 292 13.40 -20.92 40.81
C GLY A 292 13.68 -19.48 40.38
N ARG A 293 13.50 -19.13 39.09
CA ARG A 293 13.48 -17.73 38.62
C ARG A 293 12.07 -17.19 38.39
N MET A 294 11.09 -18.09 38.32
CA MET A 294 9.68 -17.73 38.18
C MET A 294 9.10 -17.07 39.43
N THR A 295 8.34 -16.00 39.23
CA THR A 295 7.51 -15.37 40.27
C THR A 295 6.06 -15.82 40.13
N LEU A 296 5.46 -16.31 41.22
CA LEU A 296 4.06 -16.75 41.24
C LEU A 296 3.13 -15.60 40.79
N GLY A 297 2.21 -15.88 39.86
CA GLY A 297 1.28 -14.87 39.31
C GLY A 297 1.78 -14.10 38.07
N ALA A 298 3.01 -14.33 37.62
CA ALA A 298 3.59 -13.71 36.42
C ALA A 298 3.52 -14.60 35.15
N ALA A 299 2.83 -15.73 35.22
CA ALA A 299 2.83 -16.87 34.30
C ALA A 299 4.02 -17.81 34.53
N ALA A 300 3.72 -19.04 34.96
CA ALA A 300 4.69 -20.10 35.18
C ALA A 300 4.18 -21.37 34.49
N GLN A 301 4.95 -21.88 33.53
CA GLN A 301 4.87 -23.26 33.08
C GLN A 301 6.13 -23.98 33.58
N LEU A 302 5.96 -25.02 34.39
CA LEU A 302 7.08 -25.88 34.78
C LEU A 302 7.52 -26.63 33.52
N GLU A 303 8.78 -26.47 33.09
CA GLU A 303 9.35 -27.38 32.08
C GLU A 303 9.25 -28.80 32.63
N SER A 304 8.63 -29.70 31.86
CA SER A 304 8.66 -31.12 32.22
C SER A 304 10.07 -31.64 31.96
N PRO A 305 10.75 -32.27 32.93
CA PRO A 305 12.04 -32.89 32.69
C PRO A 305 11.89 -33.95 31.59
N PRO A 306 12.88 -34.12 30.70
CA PRO A 306 12.83 -35.15 29.67
C PRO A 306 12.85 -36.51 30.35
N GLY A 307 11.68 -37.15 30.42
CA GLY A 307 11.52 -38.52 30.90
C GLY A 307 10.83 -38.65 32.27
N ARG A 308 9.51 -38.50 32.29
CA ARG A 308 8.52 -39.46 32.87
C ARG A 308 7.14 -38.81 32.85
N GLY A 309 6.15 -39.53 32.32
CA GLY A 309 4.79 -39.04 32.10
C GLY A 309 4.17 -38.38 33.32
N SER A 310 3.49 -37.26 33.09
CA SER A 310 2.73 -36.52 34.10
C SER A 310 1.60 -37.40 34.66
N ARG A 311 1.59 -37.58 35.99
CA ARG A 311 0.39 -37.98 36.73
C ARG A 311 -0.18 -36.75 37.41
N VAL A 312 -1.45 -36.47 37.13
CA VAL A 312 -2.22 -35.43 37.84
C VAL A 312 -2.56 -35.95 39.23
N GLY A 313 -2.03 -35.29 40.28
CA GLY A 313 -2.34 -35.65 41.66
C GLY A 313 -1.50 -34.89 42.70
N SER A 314 -2.15 -33.91 43.36
CA SER A 314 -1.87 -33.32 44.68
C SER A 314 -0.42 -33.15 45.14
N SER A 315 0.12 -31.94 45.02
CA SER A 315 1.18 -31.44 45.91
C SER A 315 0.59 -30.38 46.83
N LEU A 316 0.47 -30.71 48.13
CA LEU A 316 0.27 -29.72 49.19
C LEU A 316 1.58 -28.95 49.38
N LEU A 317 1.48 -27.62 49.38
CA LEU A 317 2.55 -26.73 49.82
C LEU A 317 2.54 -26.70 51.34
N SER A 318 3.60 -27.19 51.96
CA SER A 318 3.89 -26.93 53.37
C SER A 318 4.83 -25.72 53.45
N ASP A 319 4.43 -24.77 54.31
CA ASP A 319 4.98 -23.47 54.72
C ASP A 319 6.38 -23.04 54.22
#